data_AF-A0A8S9R253-F1
#
_entry.id   AF-A0A8S9R253-F1
#
_cell.length_a   1.000
_cell.length_b   1.000
_cell.length_c   1.000
_cell.angle_alpha   90.00
_cell.angle_beta   90.00
_cell.angle_gamma   90.00
#
_symmetry.space_group_name_H-M   'P 1'
#
loop_
_entity.id
_entity.type
_entity.pdbx_description
1 polymer ?
#
loop_
_entity_poly.entity_id
_entity_poly.type
_entity_poly.pdbx_seq_one_letter_code
_entity_poly.pdbx_strand_id
1 'polypeptide(L)'
;EEPVLAPNCDVVENPELEVLNGDEESKLEDYGTCVDVITERVNQLEQNVVEVEQFYSTKDGAGQTNTSKSNSGGKKVAMSQPSKCSSAGKEKTRGKHVSSPELMRQFATIIRQIAQQKWAWPFLEPVDVEGLGLDDYHKVIEKPMDLGTIRTKMEGSEYSNVREIYADVRLVFKNAMRYNEEKHDVYVMAESLLEKFEEKWLTIMPKLVEEEKKQAEEEAQDRASKQLAVEAAQAEKARDLSNELYEIDQELEKLREIVVQKCRKLSTQEKKGLSAALGRLSPEDLSKALKMVSEGNPHFPAGAPEVELDIDLQSDVTLWRLKVFVQEALKAANKSSGGGTNAQNNNNGGEMNKTAAKRRREITEAIKANKVKKAKKA
;
A
#
# COMPACT_ATOMS: atom_id res chain seq x y z
N GLU A 1 -16.85 57.59 -78.67
CA GLU A 1 -16.72 56.78 -79.89
C GLU A 1 -16.96 55.32 -79.51
N GLU A 2 -17.93 54.70 -80.19
CA GLU A 2 -18.19 53.26 -80.25
C GLU A 2 -16.97 52.49 -80.82
N PRO A 3 -16.87 51.12 -80.81
CA PRO A 3 -17.96 50.15 -81.10
C PRO A 3 -18.02 48.88 -80.19
N VAL A 4 -19.19 48.30 -79.88
CA VAL A 4 -20.09 47.38 -80.65
C VAL A 4 -19.63 45.90 -80.64
N LEU A 5 -20.41 45.02 -79.97
CA LEU A 5 -21.01 43.74 -80.44
C LEU A 5 -21.28 42.73 -79.30
N ALA A 6 -22.54 42.28 -79.21
CA ALA A 6 -22.97 41.03 -78.55
C ALA A 6 -22.93 39.86 -79.58
N PRO A 7 -23.43 38.64 -79.30
CA PRO A 7 -23.31 37.70 -78.15
C PRO A 7 -22.91 36.26 -78.61
N ASN A 8 -22.62 35.31 -77.69
CA ASN A 8 -23.22 33.94 -77.65
C ASN A 8 -22.45 32.87 -76.84
N CYS A 9 -23.27 32.06 -76.15
CA CYS A 9 -23.16 30.62 -75.82
C CYS A 9 -22.25 30.12 -74.67
N ASP A 10 -22.94 29.80 -73.57
CA ASP A 10 -22.90 28.56 -72.78
C ASP A 10 -21.59 27.77 -72.66
N VAL A 11 -21.01 27.77 -71.45
CA VAL A 11 -20.30 26.62 -70.90
C VAL A 11 -20.71 26.43 -69.44
N VAL A 12 -21.45 25.35 -69.23
CA VAL A 12 -21.75 24.59 -68.00
C VAL A 12 -20.81 24.90 -66.82
N GLU A 13 -21.35 25.53 -65.77
CA GLU A 13 -20.78 25.44 -64.42
C GLU A 13 -21.02 24.03 -63.87
N ASN A 14 -19.94 23.38 -63.45
CA ASN A 14 -19.98 22.16 -62.66
C ASN A 14 -19.68 22.54 -61.20
N PRO A 15 -20.69 22.61 -60.29
CA PRO A 15 -20.47 22.90 -58.89
C PRO A 15 -20.25 21.57 -58.16
N GLU A 16 -18.99 21.17 -58.02
CA GLU A 16 -18.62 20.02 -57.17
C GLU A 16 -17.62 20.49 -56.11
N LEU A 17 -18.11 21.35 -55.22
CA LEU A 17 -17.50 21.69 -53.94
C LEU A 17 -18.67 22.02 -52.99
N GLU A 18 -18.63 21.41 -51.81
CA GLU A 18 -19.68 21.41 -50.76
C GLU A 18 -20.79 20.39 -51.10
N VAL A 19 -20.94 19.29 -50.38
CA VAL A 19 -21.23 19.19 -48.95
C VAL A 19 -20.78 17.83 -48.43
N LEU A 20 -19.86 17.78 -47.47
CA LEU A 20 -19.69 16.62 -46.59
C LEU A 20 -19.64 17.08 -45.13
N ASN A 21 -20.74 16.76 -44.45
CA ASN A 21 -20.80 16.20 -43.10
C ASN A 21 -20.58 17.10 -41.87
N GLY A 22 -21.62 17.85 -41.48
CA GLY A 22 -21.77 18.36 -40.10
C GLY A 22 -22.11 17.29 -39.05
N ASP A 23 -22.59 16.11 -39.47
CA ASP A 23 -22.99 15.02 -38.55
C ASP A 23 -21.85 14.04 -38.17
N GLU A 24 -20.70 14.12 -38.84
CA GLU A 24 -19.53 13.26 -38.57
C GLU A 24 -18.56 13.92 -37.58
N GLU A 25 -18.43 15.25 -37.60
CA GLU A 25 -17.53 16.02 -36.74
C GLU A 25 -18.00 15.98 -35.27
N SER A 26 -19.31 16.14 -35.02
CA SER A 26 -19.94 15.97 -33.70
C SER A 26 -19.79 14.55 -33.12
N LYS A 27 -19.71 13.52 -33.97
CA LYS A 27 -19.50 12.13 -33.51
C LYS A 27 -18.02 11.85 -33.24
N LEU A 28 -17.10 12.51 -33.95
CA LEU A 28 -15.67 12.43 -33.67
C LEU A 28 -15.31 13.07 -32.32
N GLU A 29 -15.97 14.18 -31.95
CA GLU A 29 -15.84 14.80 -30.64
C GLU A 29 -16.31 13.88 -29.49
N ASP A 30 -17.34 13.06 -29.73
CA ASP A 30 -17.86 12.06 -28.78
C ASP A 30 -16.83 10.95 -28.49
N TYR A 31 -16.10 10.49 -29.52
CA TYR A 31 -15.02 9.51 -29.35
C TYR A 31 -13.79 10.10 -28.63
N GLY A 32 -13.41 11.33 -28.98
CA GLY A 32 -12.33 12.04 -28.29
C GLY A 32 -12.61 12.15 -26.80
N THR A 33 -13.83 12.58 -26.47
CA THR A 33 -14.32 12.67 -25.09
C THR A 33 -14.31 11.31 -24.38
N CYS A 34 -14.74 10.23 -25.04
CA CYS A 34 -14.71 8.88 -24.49
C CYS A 34 -13.27 8.40 -24.19
N VAL A 35 -12.34 8.62 -25.11
CA VAL A 35 -10.91 8.28 -24.93
C VAL A 35 -10.29 9.08 -23.79
N ASP A 36 -10.63 10.37 -23.67
CA ASP A 36 -10.13 11.23 -22.59
C ASP A 36 -10.64 10.75 -21.22
N VAL A 37 -11.92 10.36 -21.12
CA VAL A 37 -12.50 9.77 -19.90
C VAL A 37 -11.80 8.46 -19.51
N ILE A 38 -11.59 7.56 -20.46
CA ILE A 38 -10.88 6.29 -20.19
C ILE A 38 -9.43 6.58 -19.76
N THR A 39 -8.77 7.54 -20.42
CA THR A 39 -7.39 7.92 -20.09
C THR A 39 -7.29 8.44 -18.67
N GLU A 40 -8.22 9.30 -18.24
CA GLU A 40 -8.24 9.83 -16.88
C GLU A 40 -8.48 8.73 -15.83
N ARG A 41 -9.42 7.82 -16.09
CA ARG A 41 -9.65 6.65 -15.23
C ARG A 41 -8.41 5.76 -15.11
N VAL A 42 -7.70 5.52 -16.21
CA VAL A 42 -6.45 4.76 -16.22
C VAL A 42 -5.35 5.46 -15.42
N ASN A 43 -5.22 6.79 -15.53
CA ASN A 43 -4.27 7.56 -14.73
C ASN A 43 -4.57 7.46 -13.22
N GLN A 44 -5.86 7.53 -12.85
CA GLN A 44 -6.28 7.38 -11.46
C GLN A 44 -6.00 5.96 -10.93
N LEU A 45 -6.25 4.93 -11.75
CA LEU A 45 -5.91 3.56 -11.42
C LEU A 45 -4.41 3.34 -11.24
N GLU A 46 -3.58 3.94 -12.11
CA GLU A 46 -2.12 3.87 -11.99
C GLU A 46 -1.67 4.39 -10.62
N GLN A 47 -2.19 5.54 -10.18
CA GLN A 47 -1.91 6.10 -8.86
C GLN A 47 -2.38 5.17 -7.73
N ASN A 48 -3.58 4.63 -7.83
CA ASN A 48 -4.14 3.73 -6.81
C ASN A 48 -3.38 2.41 -6.70
N VAL A 49 -2.86 1.88 -7.82
CA VAL A 49 -2.03 0.67 -7.85
C VAL A 49 -0.68 0.93 -7.18
N VAL A 50 -0.07 2.09 -7.39
CA VAL A 50 1.17 2.49 -6.70
C VAL A 50 0.98 2.52 -5.18
N GLU A 51 -0.14 3.06 -4.70
CA GLU A 51 -0.46 3.04 -3.26
C GLU A 51 -0.57 1.61 -2.71
N VAL A 52 -1.17 0.70 -3.48
CA VAL A 52 -1.25 -0.71 -3.08
C VAL A 52 0.12 -1.38 -3.08
N GLU A 53 0.93 -1.13 -4.09
CA GLU A 53 2.29 -1.68 -4.20
C GLU A 53 3.20 -1.19 -3.06
N GLN A 54 3.12 0.08 -2.68
CA GLN A 54 3.88 0.64 -1.56
C GLN A 54 3.54 -0.03 -0.23
N PHE A 55 2.26 -0.35 0.01
CA PHE A 55 1.85 -1.06 1.22
C PHE A 55 2.51 -2.43 1.34
N TYR A 56 2.59 -3.20 0.25
CA TYR A 56 3.20 -4.54 0.28
C TYR A 56 4.74 -4.49 0.24
N SER A 57 5.32 -3.51 -0.46
CA SER A 57 6.79 -3.33 -0.54
C SER A 57 7.42 -2.95 0.80
N THR A 58 6.71 -2.16 1.61
CA THR A 58 7.16 -1.79 2.97
C THR A 58 7.08 -2.97 3.95
N LYS A 59 6.14 -3.90 3.75
CA LYS A 59 5.99 -5.13 4.56
C LYS A 59 7.11 -6.14 4.28
N ASP A 60 7.52 -6.29 3.02
CA ASP A 60 8.60 -7.22 2.62
C ASP A 60 10.00 -6.79 3.11
N GLY A 61 10.17 -5.52 3.54
CA GLY A 61 11.42 -5.01 4.11
C GLY A 61 11.56 -5.13 5.63
N ALA A 62 10.48 -5.46 6.36
CA ALA A 62 10.43 -5.33 7.83
C ALA A 62 10.12 -6.64 8.60
N GLY A 63 10.17 -7.81 7.95
CA GLY A 63 9.68 -9.06 8.55
C GLY A 63 10.45 -10.33 8.20
N GLN A 64 11.75 -10.40 8.51
CA GLN A 64 12.38 -11.69 8.83
C GLN A 64 12.43 -11.85 10.35
N THR A 65 11.33 -12.31 10.92
CA THR A 65 11.37 -13.06 12.18
C THR A 65 10.54 -14.32 12.04
N ASN A 66 11.22 -15.42 12.28
CA ASN A 66 10.77 -16.81 12.17
C ASN A 66 9.40 -17.07 12.82
N THR A 67 8.49 -17.73 12.10
CA THR A 67 7.71 -18.85 12.65
C THR A 67 7.34 -19.86 11.56
N SER A 68 7.93 -21.04 11.75
CA SER A 68 7.54 -22.40 11.36
C SER A 68 6.23 -22.63 10.58
N LYS A 69 6.41 -23.07 9.33
CA LYS A 69 5.82 -24.28 8.70
C LYS A 69 4.63 -24.92 9.43
N SER A 70 3.43 -24.78 8.87
CA SER A 70 2.38 -25.80 8.98
C SER A 70 1.55 -25.84 7.70
N ASN A 71 1.02 -27.03 7.44
CA ASN A 71 0.70 -27.57 6.14
C ASN A 71 -0.74 -27.28 5.72
N SER A 72 -0.98 -27.40 4.42
CA SER A 72 -2.24 -27.24 3.69
C SER A 72 -3.49 -27.87 4.31
N GLY A 73 -4.61 -27.14 4.24
CA GLY A 73 -5.95 -27.68 4.46
C GLY A 73 -7.02 -26.64 4.12
N GLY A 74 -7.45 -26.61 2.86
CA GLY A 74 -8.49 -25.68 2.39
C GLY A 74 -9.80 -25.85 3.16
N LYS A 75 -10.30 -24.74 3.73
CA LYS A 75 -11.68 -24.65 4.22
C LYS A 75 -12.23 -23.27 3.85
N LYS A 76 -13.38 -23.31 3.18
CA LYS A 76 -14.14 -22.17 2.66
C LYS A 76 -14.44 -21.17 3.78
N VAL A 77 -14.05 -19.91 3.60
CA VAL A 77 -14.44 -18.81 4.47
C VAL A 77 -15.84 -18.36 4.06
N ALA A 78 -16.82 -18.65 4.92
CA ALA A 78 -18.16 -18.09 4.82
C ALA A 78 -18.15 -16.68 5.42
N MET A 79 -18.65 -15.74 4.62
CA MET A 79 -18.98 -14.36 5.02
C MET A 79 -19.83 -14.39 6.28
N SER A 80 -19.35 -13.79 7.38
CA SER A 80 -20.15 -13.48 8.56
C SER A 80 -20.03 -12.00 8.86
N GLN A 81 -21.19 -11.38 9.06
CA GLN A 81 -21.42 -9.95 9.22
C GLN A 81 -20.73 -9.35 10.45
N PRO A 82 -20.50 -8.02 10.47
CA PRO A 82 -19.86 -7.35 11.58
C PRO A 82 -20.78 -7.35 12.80
N SER A 83 -20.30 -7.99 13.86
CA SER A 83 -20.95 -7.98 15.17
C SER A 83 -20.67 -6.63 15.82
N LYS A 84 -21.74 -5.89 16.16
CA LYS A 84 -21.68 -4.64 16.92
C LYS A 84 -20.93 -4.86 18.24
N CYS A 85 -19.78 -4.23 18.40
CA CYS A 85 -19.17 -4.02 19.71
C CYS A 85 -19.45 -2.59 20.16
N SER A 86 -20.43 -2.48 21.05
CA SER A 86 -20.60 -1.35 21.94
C SER A 86 -19.47 -1.41 22.97
N SER A 87 -18.54 -0.47 22.96
CA SER A 87 -17.77 -0.15 24.16
C SER A 87 -17.54 1.34 24.26
N ALA A 88 -18.01 1.87 25.37
CA ALA A 88 -17.92 3.26 25.74
C ALA A 88 -16.47 3.73 25.74
N GLY A 89 -16.24 4.91 25.16
CA GLY A 89 -14.98 5.62 25.26
C GLY A 89 -14.60 5.83 26.73
N LYS A 90 -13.54 5.16 27.15
CA LYS A 90 -12.63 5.69 28.17
C LYS A 90 -11.27 5.77 27.49
N GLU A 91 -10.93 6.99 27.13
CA GLU A 91 -9.61 7.41 26.68
C GLU A 91 -8.61 7.11 27.82
N LYS A 92 -8.03 5.90 27.78
CA LYS A 92 -7.04 5.46 28.76
C LYS A 92 -5.69 6.02 28.31
N THR A 93 -5.09 6.78 29.21
CA THR A 93 -3.74 7.31 29.09
C THR A 93 -2.75 6.23 28.67
N ARG A 94 -1.91 6.61 27.72
CA ARG A 94 -0.85 5.81 27.09
C ARG A 94 0.04 5.14 28.15
N GLY A 95 0.03 3.81 28.20
CA GLY A 95 1.22 3.00 28.50
C GLY A 95 1.64 2.71 29.95
N LYS A 96 0.74 2.65 30.93
CA LYS A 96 1.09 2.08 32.26
C LYS A 96 0.28 0.82 32.54
N HIS A 97 0.98 -0.30 32.77
CA HIS A 97 0.40 -1.55 33.22
C HIS A 97 -0.19 -1.37 34.61
N VAL A 98 -1.50 -1.60 34.75
CA VAL A 98 -2.22 -1.46 36.01
C VAL A 98 -2.53 -2.84 36.55
N SER A 99 -2.02 -3.18 37.73
CA SER A 99 -2.35 -4.45 38.39
C SER A 99 -3.85 -4.53 38.71
N SER A 100 -4.42 -5.73 38.69
CA SER A 100 -5.82 -5.93 39.01
C SER A 100 -6.17 -5.37 40.41
N PRO A 101 -7.40 -4.85 40.60
CA PRO A 101 -7.87 -4.41 41.92
C PRO A 101 -7.76 -5.49 43.00
N GLU A 102 -7.87 -6.76 42.59
CA GLU A 102 -7.70 -7.92 43.45
C GLU A 102 -6.25 -8.06 43.95
N LEU A 103 -5.26 -8.00 43.05
CA LEU A 103 -3.85 -8.04 43.42
C LEU A 103 -3.48 -6.84 44.29
N MET A 104 -3.95 -5.64 43.94
CA MET A 104 -3.73 -4.42 44.74
C MET A 104 -4.26 -4.59 46.17
N ARG A 105 -5.47 -5.16 46.34
CA ARG A 105 -6.07 -5.41 47.65
C ARG A 105 -5.34 -6.49 48.45
N GLN A 106 -4.88 -7.55 47.79
CA GLN A 106 -4.05 -8.59 48.44
C GLN A 106 -2.74 -7.97 48.93
N PHE A 107 -2.10 -7.12 48.12
CA PHE A 107 -0.86 -6.45 48.48
C PHE A 107 -1.05 -5.46 49.65
N ALA A 108 -2.12 -4.67 49.63
CA ALA A 108 -2.49 -3.80 50.75
C ALA A 108 -2.68 -4.59 52.06
N THR A 109 -3.21 -5.81 51.97
CA THR A 109 -3.39 -6.70 53.12
C THR A 109 -2.05 -7.19 53.67
N ILE A 110 -1.09 -7.51 52.81
CA ILE A 110 0.28 -7.87 53.22
C ILE A 110 0.93 -6.70 53.97
N ILE A 111 0.86 -5.49 53.42
CA ILE A 111 1.44 -4.29 54.06
C ILE A 111 0.84 -4.06 55.45
N ARG A 112 -0.49 -4.19 55.58
CA ARG A 112 -1.16 -4.10 56.87
C ARG A 112 -0.70 -5.17 57.85
N GLN A 113 -0.50 -6.41 57.41
CA GLN A 113 0.03 -7.48 58.26
C GLN A 113 1.47 -7.24 58.72
N ILE A 114 2.30 -6.63 57.87
CA ILE A 114 3.67 -6.23 58.22
C ILE A 114 3.63 -5.07 59.21
N ALA A 115 2.81 -4.05 58.97
CA ALA A 115 2.65 -2.89 59.87
C ALA A 115 2.11 -3.27 61.27
N GLN A 116 1.43 -4.42 61.39
CA GLN A 116 0.94 -4.95 62.68
C GLN A 116 1.96 -5.82 63.42
N GLN A 117 3.14 -6.08 62.85
CA GLN A 117 4.19 -6.84 63.53
C GLN A 117 4.75 -6.03 64.71
N LYS A 118 5.17 -6.73 65.77
CA LYS A 118 5.71 -6.13 67.00
C LYS A 118 6.85 -5.12 66.76
N TRP A 119 7.65 -5.35 65.72
CA TRP A 119 8.85 -4.56 65.39
C TRP A 119 8.62 -3.52 64.30
N ALA A 120 7.36 -3.32 63.86
CA ALA A 120 7.06 -2.42 62.75
C ALA A 120 7.09 -0.94 63.12
N TRP A 121 6.97 -0.60 64.41
CA TRP A 121 6.78 0.77 64.90
C TRP A 121 7.80 1.82 64.39
N PRO A 122 9.10 1.52 64.17
CA PRO A 122 10.05 2.52 63.64
C PRO A 122 9.81 2.86 62.16
N PHE A 123 9.03 2.03 61.45
CA PHE A 123 8.84 2.10 60.01
C PHE A 123 7.44 2.60 59.62
N LEU A 124 6.61 2.97 60.59
CA LEU A 124 5.22 3.39 60.35
C LEU A 124 5.10 4.83 59.88
N GLU A 125 6.06 5.66 60.25
CA GLU A 125 6.11 7.09 59.96
C GLU A 125 7.48 7.45 59.37
N PRO A 126 7.60 8.58 58.65
CA PRO A 126 8.89 9.09 58.22
C PRO A 126 9.88 9.23 59.39
N VAL A 127 11.17 9.00 59.13
CA VAL A 127 12.21 9.16 60.15
C VAL A 127 12.27 10.63 60.60
N ASP A 128 12.06 10.85 61.90
CA ASP A 128 12.20 12.17 62.54
C ASP A 128 13.67 12.54 62.72
N VAL A 129 14.29 12.99 61.63
CA VAL A 129 15.72 13.33 61.60
C VAL A 129 16.10 14.44 62.57
N GLU A 130 15.22 15.43 62.78
CA GLU A 130 15.47 16.54 63.70
C GLU A 130 15.33 16.09 65.16
N GLY A 131 14.24 15.38 65.50
CA GLY A 131 14.00 14.88 66.85
C GLY A 131 15.03 13.86 67.31
N LEU A 132 15.64 13.12 66.38
CA LEU A 132 16.70 12.14 66.65
C LEU A 132 18.13 12.71 66.49
N GLY A 133 18.30 13.96 66.03
CA GLY A 133 19.60 14.59 65.84
C GLY A 133 20.47 13.93 64.76
N LEU A 134 19.87 13.50 63.65
CA LEU A 134 20.52 12.74 62.58
C LEU A 134 20.95 13.65 61.41
N ASP A 135 22.02 14.43 61.63
CA ASP A 135 22.49 15.48 60.68
C ASP A 135 23.00 14.95 59.32
N ASP A 136 23.29 13.66 59.22
CA ASP A 136 23.80 12.99 58.02
C ASP A 136 22.78 12.06 57.34
N TYR A 137 21.57 11.89 57.89
CA TYR A 137 20.58 10.94 57.38
C TYR A 137 20.28 11.15 55.90
N HIS A 138 19.95 12.36 55.48
CA HIS A 138 19.67 12.69 54.08
C HIS A 138 20.90 12.72 53.18
N LYS A 139 22.13 12.65 53.74
CA LYS A 139 23.36 12.45 52.98
C LYS A 139 23.59 10.97 52.68
N VAL A 140 23.16 10.09 53.58
CA VAL A 140 23.32 8.63 53.47
C VAL A 140 22.14 7.99 52.73
N ILE A 141 20.92 8.48 52.97
CA ILE A 141 19.66 7.96 52.44
C ILE A 141 19.07 8.92 51.40
N GLU A 142 19.18 8.52 50.13
CA GLU A 142 18.78 9.33 48.98
C GLU A 142 17.26 9.48 48.84
N LYS A 143 16.51 8.40 49.10
CA LYS A 143 15.06 8.36 48.98
C LYS A 143 14.46 7.79 50.26
N PRO A 144 14.16 8.63 51.27
CA PRO A 144 13.44 8.22 52.45
C PRO A 144 12.09 7.59 52.09
N MET A 145 11.67 6.58 52.85
CA MET A 145 10.40 5.88 52.65
C MET A 145 9.99 5.20 53.95
N ASP A 146 8.68 5.11 54.18
CA ASP A 146 8.05 4.47 55.33
C ASP A 146 6.70 3.85 54.94
N LEU A 147 6.16 2.99 55.81
CA LEU A 147 4.91 2.27 55.55
C LEU A 147 3.67 3.17 55.55
N GLY A 148 3.71 4.31 56.27
CA GLY A 148 2.67 5.33 56.28
C GLY A 148 2.59 6.03 54.93
N THR A 149 3.72 6.53 54.42
CA THR A 149 3.84 7.13 53.09
C THR A 149 3.40 6.16 52.00
N ILE A 150 3.81 4.90 52.06
CA ILE A 150 3.36 3.88 51.09
C ILE A 150 1.84 3.72 51.13
N ARG A 151 1.22 3.70 52.32
CA ARG A 151 -0.24 3.63 52.45
C ARG A 151 -0.92 4.83 51.80
N THR A 152 -0.47 6.05 52.10
CA THR A 152 -1.02 7.28 51.52
C THR A 152 -0.91 7.27 49.99
N LYS A 153 0.23 6.87 49.44
CA LYS A 153 0.43 6.74 47.98
C LYS A 153 -0.49 5.70 47.34
N MET A 154 -0.77 4.60 48.04
CA MET A 154 -1.75 3.60 47.57
C MET A 154 -3.17 4.15 47.54
N GLU A 155 -3.58 4.88 48.58
CA GLU A 155 -4.90 5.53 48.66
C GLU A 155 -5.04 6.65 47.63
N GLY A 156 -3.97 7.39 47.36
CA GLY A 156 -3.86 8.41 46.31
C GLY A 156 -3.78 7.86 44.88
N SER A 157 -3.80 6.54 44.70
CA SER A 157 -3.64 5.88 43.38
C SER A 157 -2.35 6.29 42.65
N GLU A 158 -1.28 6.58 43.39
CA GLU A 158 0.02 6.98 42.83
C GLU A 158 0.81 5.79 42.28
N TYR A 159 0.48 4.57 42.71
CA TYR A 159 1.07 3.34 42.19
C TYR A 159 0.25 2.77 41.05
N SER A 160 0.93 2.44 39.95
CA SER A 160 0.28 1.79 38.81
C SER A 160 0.20 0.28 39.01
N ASN A 161 1.22 -0.34 39.61
CA ASN A 161 1.26 -1.80 39.77
C ASN A 161 1.88 -2.21 41.11
N VAL A 162 1.62 -3.45 41.52
CA VAL A 162 2.11 -3.98 42.79
C VAL A 162 3.65 -4.07 42.87
N ARG A 163 4.38 -4.07 41.73
CA ARG A 163 5.86 -4.09 41.74
C ARG A 163 6.44 -2.77 42.21
N GLU A 164 5.79 -1.65 41.93
CA GLU A 164 6.19 -0.33 42.45
C GLU A 164 6.03 -0.29 43.98
N ILE A 165 4.91 -0.81 44.48
CA ILE A 165 4.67 -0.91 45.92
C ILE A 165 5.70 -1.83 46.58
N TYR A 166 5.97 -2.99 45.96
CA TYR A 166 7.02 -3.92 46.41
C TYR A 166 8.39 -3.25 46.50
N ALA A 167 8.77 -2.47 45.49
CA ALA A 167 10.03 -1.75 45.47
C ALA A 167 10.13 -0.73 46.63
N ASP A 168 9.07 0.05 46.87
CA ASP A 168 9.07 1.03 47.96
C ASP A 168 9.03 0.37 49.35
N VAL A 169 8.34 -0.76 49.55
CA VAL A 169 8.40 -1.51 50.83
C VAL A 169 9.80 -2.02 51.11
N ARG A 170 10.49 -2.59 50.10
CA ARG A 170 11.90 -3.01 50.27
C ARG A 170 12.81 -1.83 50.56
N LEU A 171 12.54 -0.67 49.97
CA LEU A 171 13.30 0.54 50.20
C LEU A 171 13.25 0.98 51.66
N VAL A 172 12.09 0.88 52.33
CA VAL A 172 11.95 1.16 53.78
C VAL A 172 13.01 0.40 54.58
N PHE A 173 13.03 -0.93 54.44
CA PHE A 173 13.92 -1.79 55.23
C PHE A 173 15.38 -1.67 54.79
N LYS A 174 15.65 -1.54 53.49
CA LYS A 174 17.01 -1.34 52.98
C LYS A 174 17.61 -0.01 53.42
N ASN A 175 16.83 1.05 53.49
CA ASN A 175 17.29 2.33 54.02
C ASN A 175 17.65 2.21 55.49
N ALA A 176 16.82 1.53 56.28
CA ALA A 176 17.11 1.28 57.69
C ALA A 176 18.40 0.47 57.87
N MET A 177 18.57 -0.62 57.12
CA MET A 177 19.79 -1.45 57.17
C MET A 177 21.03 -0.75 56.61
N ARG A 178 20.85 0.24 55.70
CA ARG A 178 21.94 1.04 55.16
C ARG A 178 22.45 2.08 56.16
N TYR A 179 21.53 2.70 56.90
CA TYR A 179 21.87 3.77 57.84
C TYR A 179 22.35 3.24 59.19
N ASN A 180 21.77 2.13 59.66
CA ASN A 180 22.08 1.56 60.98
C ASN A 180 23.14 0.46 60.87
N GLU A 181 23.97 0.30 61.91
CA GLU A 181 24.92 -0.82 62.00
C GLU A 181 24.19 -2.17 62.19
N GLU A 182 24.79 -3.27 61.72
CA GLU A 182 24.15 -4.61 61.69
C GLU A 182 23.63 -5.12 63.04
N LYS A 183 24.25 -4.67 64.13
CA LYS A 183 23.88 -5.08 65.50
C LYS A 183 22.89 -4.12 66.17
N HIS A 184 22.56 -3.01 65.53
CA HIS A 184 21.60 -2.05 66.06
C HIS A 184 20.18 -2.64 65.98
N ASP A 185 19.35 -2.39 66.99
CA ASP A 185 18.00 -2.95 67.06
C ASP A 185 17.18 -2.65 65.81
N VAL A 186 17.28 -1.42 65.26
CA VAL A 186 16.56 -1.01 64.05
C VAL A 186 17.01 -1.79 62.81
N TYR A 187 18.28 -2.17 62.73
CA TYR A 187 18.77 -3.03 61.66
C TYR A 187 18.13 -4.42 61.75
N VAL A 188 18.21 -5.05 62.93
CA VAL A 188 17.67 -6.40 63.17
C VAL A 188 16.15 -6.44 62.96
N MET A 189 15.45 -5.38 63.38
CA MET A 189 14.01 -5.22 63.13
C MET A 189 13.70 -5.11 61.63
N ALA A 190 14.48 -4.33 60.88
CA ALA A 190 14.31 -4.17 59.43
C ALA A 190 14.57 -5.48 58.67
N GLU A 191 15.65 -6.19 59.01
CA GLU A 191 16.01 -7.48 58.41
C GLU A 191 14.87 -8.51 58.62
N SER A 192 14.40 -8.65 59.86
CA SER A 192 13.32 -9.60 60.18
C SER A 192 11.99 -9.28 59.48
N LEU A 193 11.63 -8.00 59.35
CA LEU A 193 10.40 -7.60 58.66
C LEU A 193 10.52 -7.73 57.14
N LEU A 194 11.70 -7.46 56.57
CA LEU A 194 11.98 -7.68 55.16
C LEU A 194 11.84 -9.16 54.81
N GLU A 195 12.40 -10.07 55.61
CA GLU A 195 12.27 -11.52 55.41
C GLU A 195 10.79 -11.95 55.37
N LYS A 196 10.01 -11.57 56.40
CA LYS A 196 8.56 -11.86 56.46
C LYS A 196 7.79 -11.26 55.28
N PHE A 197 8.20 -10.09 54.80
CA PHE A 197 7.58 -9.45 53.65
C PHE A 197 7.89 -10.21 52.35
N GLU A 198 9.13 -10.62 52.13
CA GLU A 198 9.54 -11.40 50.95
C GLU A 198 8.83 -12.77 50.92
N GLU A 199 8.68 -13.44 52.06
CA GLU A 199 7.88 -14.68 52.17
C GLU A 199 6.44 -14.47 51.70
N LYS A 200 5.80 -13.37 52.16
CA LYS A 200 4.43 -13.03 51.74
C LYS A 200 4.37 -12.65 50.26
N TRP A 201 5.37 -11.94 49.75
CA TRP A 201 5.46 -11.60 48.34
C TRP A 201 5.50 -12.83 47.42
N LEU A 202 6.25 -13.87 47.82
CA LEU A 202 6.31 -15.13 47.07
C LEU A 202 4.94 -15.81 46.91
N THR A 203 3.98 -15.55 47.81
CA THR A 203 2.59 -16.07 47.68
C THR A 203 1.78 -15.35 46.59
N ILE A 204 2.17 -14.12 46.23
CA ILE A 204 1.48 -13.29 45.24
C ILE A 204 2.15 -13.37 43.87
N MET A 205 3.48 -13.54 43.85
CA MET A 205 4.29 -13.59 42.63
C MET A 205 3.72 -14.49 41.52
N PRO A 206 3.30 -15.74 41.77
CA PRO A 206 2.72 -16.59 40.73
C PRO A 206 1.46 -15.99 40.09
N LYS A 207 0.59 -15.36 40.88
CA LYS A 207 -0.65 -14.74 40.39
C LYS A 207 -0.34 -13.52 39.53
N LEU A 208 0.64 -12.72 39.95
CA LEU A 208 1.09 -11.55 39.19
C LEU A 208 1.66 -11.96 37.82
N VAL A 209 2.52 -12.99 37.79
CA VAL A 209 3.12 -13.48 36.54
C VAL A 209 2.06 -14.03 35.59
N GLU A 210 1.08 -14.78 36.11
CA GLU A 210 -0.01 -15.30 35.29
C GLU A 210 -0.91 -14.18 34.74
N GLU A 211 -1.20 -13.16 35.55
CA GLU A 211 -1.96 -11.98 35.11
C GLU A 211 -1.22 -11.19 34.02
N GLU A 212 0.08 -10.93 34.21
CA GLU A 212 0.94 -10.26 33.22
C GLU A 212 1.00 -11.05 31.91
N LYS A 213 1.09 -12.39 31.99
CA LYS A 213 1.08 -13.27 30.83
C LYS A 213 -0.25 -13.20 30.08
N LYS A 214 -1.38 -13.33 30.78
CA LYS A 214 -2.72 -13.27 30.18
C LYS A 214 -2.94 -11.94 29.47
N GLN A 215 -2.52 -10.83 30.08
CA GLN A 215 -2.62 -9.52 29.48
C GLN A 215 -1.73 -9.38 28.24
N ALA A 216 -0.49 -9.89 28.28
CA ALA A 216 0.39 -9.89 27.13
C ALA A 216 -0.18 -10.69 25.95
N GLU A 217 -0.83 -11.82 26.23
CA GLU A 217 -1.53 -12.62 25.23
C GLU A 217 -2.74 -11.88 24.64
N GLU A 218 -3.55 -11.22 25.46
CA GLU A 218 -4.68 -10.40 25.02
C GLU A 218 -4.21 -9.22 24.14
N GLU A 219 -3.18 -8.49 24.57
CA GLU A 219 -2.59 -7.39 23.81
C GLU A 219 -1.96 -7.86 22.49
N ALA A 220 -1.38 -9.07 22.47
CA ALA A 220 -0.86 -9.68 21.24
C ALA A 220 -2.00 -10.06 20.28
N GLN A 221 -3.09 -10.61 20.81
CA GLN A 221 -4.27 -10.96 20.03
C GLN A 221 -4.95 -9.73 19.44
N ASP A 222 -5.09 -8.65 20.21
CA ASP A 222 -5.63 -7.38 19.75
C ASP A 222 -4.77 -6.75 18.65
N ARG A 223 -3.43 -6.81 18.80
CA ARG A 223 -2.50 -6.36 17.76
C ARG A 223 -2.63 -7.19 16.49
N ALA A 224 -2.71 -8.51 16.61
CA ALA A 224 -2.89 -9.39 15.46
C ALA A 224 -4.24 -9.13 14.75
N SER A 225 -5.31 -8.94 15.51
CA SER A 225 -6.65 -8.62 14.99
C SER A 225 -6.66 -7.29 14.22
N LYS A 226 -6.05 -6.23 14.77
CA LYS A 226 -5.90 -4.94 14.09
C LYS A 226 -5.09 -5.06 12.81
N GLN A 227 -3.99 -5.81 12.84
CA GLN A 227 -3.15 -6.03 11.66
C GLN A 227 -3.92 -6.78 10.56
N LEU A 228 -4.70 -7.79 10.94
CA LEU A 228 -5.54 -8.55 10.02
C LEU A 228 -6.62 -7.66 9.38
N ALA A 229 -7.23 -6.74 10.15
CA ALA A 229 -8.21 -5.81 9.63
C ALA A 229 -7.61 -4.84 8.60
N VAL A 230 -6.41 -4.32 8.85
CA VAL A 230 -5.69 -3.46 7.90
C VAL A 230 -5.34 -4.23 6.62
N GLU A 231 -4.87 -5.47 6.75
CA GLU A 231 -4.56 -6.33 5.61
C GLU A 231 -5.80 -6.70 4.79
N ALA A 232 -6.93 -6.97 5.45
CA ALA A 232 -8.21 -7.23 4.80
C ALA A 232 -8.71 -6.00 4.01
N ALA A 233 -8.66 -4.81 4.61
CA ALA A 233 -9.04 -3.57 3.92
C ALA A 233 -8.17 -3.29 2.70
N GLN A 234 -6.86 -3.56 2.81
CA GLN A 234 -5.96 -3.41 1.69
C GLN A 234 -6.21 -4.44 0.57
N ALA A 235 -6.51 -5.68 0.94
CA ALA A 235 -6.87 -6.73 -0.01
C ALA A 235 -8.20 -6.42 -0.73
N GLU A 236 -9.15 -5.81 -0.03
CA GLU A 236 -10.40 -5.31 -0.62
C GLU A 236 -10.13 -4.22 -1.65
N LYS A 237 -9.31 -3.20 -1.32
CA LYS A 237 -8.88 -2.17 -2.28
C LYS A 237 -8.23 -2.79 -3.51
N ALA A 238 -7.33 -3.76 -3.34
CA ALA A 238 -6.69 -4.44 -4.47
C ALA A 238 -7.70 -5.20 -5.36
N ARG A 239 -8.71 -5.85 -4.75
CA ARG A 239 -9.79 -6.52 -5.46
C ARG A 239 -10.63 -5.52 -6.28
N ASP A 240 -10.98 -4.38 -5.69
CA ASP A 240 -11.78 -3.37 -6.38
C ASP A 240 -11.03 -2.75 -7.55
N LEU A 241 -9.72 -2.46 -7.41
CA LEU A 241 -8.89 -2.02 -8.52
C LEU A 241 -8.82 -3.06 -9.65
N SER A 242 -8.77 -4.35 -9.31
CA SER A 242 -8.81 -5.41 -10.30
C SER A 242 -10.13 -5.45 -11.07
N ASN A 243 -11.26 -5.16 -10.41
CA ASN A 243 -12.56 -5.10 -11.08
C ASN A 243 -12.65 -3.88 -12.00
N GLU A 244 -12.18 -2.72 -11.55
CA GLU A 244 -12.20 -1.50 -12.35
C GLU A 244 -11.30 -1.60 -13.59
N LEU A 245 -10.13 -2.25 -13.48
CA LEU A 245 -9.30 -2.58 -14.64
C LEU A 245 -10.03 -3.46 -15.67
N TYR A 246 -10.82 -4.42 -15.19
CA TYR A 246 -11.61 -5.30 -16.07
C TYR A 246 -12.76 -4.56 -16.76
N GLU A 247 -13.37 -3.57 -16.09
CA GLU A 247 -14.38 -2.71 -16.70
C GLU A 247 -13.79 -1.84 -17.81
N ILE A 248 -12.63 -1.22 -17.57
CA ILE A 248 -11.93 -0.42 -18.58
C ILE A 248 -11.53 -1.28 -19.79
N ASP A 249 -11.06 -2.51 -19.57
CA ASP A 249 -10.71 -3.43 -20.66
C ASP A 249 -11.92 -3.72 -21.56
N GLN A 250 -13.10 -3.93 -20.97
CA GLN A 250 -14.34 -4.08 -21.73
C GLN A 250 -14.77 -2.81 -22.48
N GLU A 251 -14.60 -1.63 -21.88
CA GLU A 251 -14.88 -0.35 -22.54
C GLU A 251 -13.94 -0.12 -23.74
N LEU A 252 -12.66 -0.46 -23.59
CA LEU A 252 -11.68 -0.37 -24.67
C LEU A 252 -11.99 -1.32 -25.82
N GLU A 253 -12.43 -2.56 -25.54
CA GLU A 253 -12.79 -3.50 -26.61
C GLU A 253 -14.05 -3.03 -27.35
N LYS A 254 -15.06 -2.47 -26.65
CA LYS A 254 -16.23 -1.86 -27.30
C LYS A 254 -15.84 -0.68 -28.19
N LEU A 255 -14.97 0.20 -27.70
CA LEU A 255 -14.50 1.34 -28.47
C LEU A 255 -13.74 0.87 -29.71
N ARG A 256 -12.90 -0.16 -29.56
CA ARG A 256 -12.17 -0.80 -30.66
C ARG A 256 -13.14 -1.37 -31.71
N GLU A 257 -14.19 -2.07 -31.31
CA GLU A 257 -15.23 -2.57 -32.22
C GLU A 257 -15.92 -1.44 -32.98
N ILE A 258 -16.30 -0.36 -32.30
CA ILE A 258 -16.96 0.78 -32.94
C ILE A 258 -16.04 1.45 -33.98
N VAL A 259 -14.77 1.68 -33.64
CA VAL A 259 -13.78 2.24 -34.57
C VAL A 259 -13.64 1.34 -35.80
N VAL A 260 -13.53 0.03 -35.59
CA VAL A 260 -13.43 -0.96 -36.66
C VAL A 260 -14.66 -0.94 -37.57
N GLN A 261 -15.87 -0.90 -37.01
CA GLN A 261 -17.12 -0.84 -37.79
C GLN A 261 -17.24 0.45 -38.61
N LYS A 262 -16.65 1.55 -38.15
CA LYS A 262 -16.67 2.85 -38.83
C LYS A 262 -15.55 3.03 -39.86
N CYS A 263 -14.55 2.15 -39.89
CA CYS A 263 -13.50 2.22 -40.90
C CYS A 263 -14.06 1.99 -42.31
N ARG A 264 -13.90 2.99 -43.21
CA ARG A 264 -14.15 2.82 -44.65
C ARG A 264 -13.34 1.66 -45.20
N LYS A 265 -13.91 0.85 -46.10
CA LYS A 265 -13.14 -0.20 -46.81
C LYS A 265 -12.05 0.38 -47.70
N LEU A 266 -10.88 -0.26 -47.73
CA LEU A 266 -9.82 0.09 -48.68
C LEU A 266 -10.31 -0.14 -50.12
N SER A 267 -10.18 0.87 -50.98
CA SER A 267 -10.50 0.71 -52.41
C SER A 267 -9.49 -0.22 -53.09
N THR A 268 -9.88 -0.82 -54.22
CA THR A 268 -9.02 -1.71 -55.01
C THR A 268 -7.69 -1.05 -55.39
N GLN A 269 -7.72 0.25 -55.71
CA GLN A 269 -6.51 1.01 -56.02
C GLN A 269 -5.59 1.18 -54.81
N GLU A 270 -6.16 1.40 -53.62
CA GLU A 270 -5.40 1.49 -52.37
C GLU A 270 -4.79 0.14 -51.98
N LYS A 271 -5.53 -0.96 -52.18
CA LYS A 271 -5.02 -2.32 -51.96
C LYS A 271 -3.84 -2.65 -52.89
N LYS A 272 -3.96 -2.29 -54.17
CA LYS A 272 -2.88 -2.44 -55.17
C LYS A 272 -1.66 -1.61 -54.79
N GLY A 273 -1.88 -0.36 -54.36
CA GLY A 273 -0.81 0.51 -53.85
C GLY A 273 -0.12 -0.05 -52.61
N LEU A 274 -0.88 -0.62 -51.68
CA LEU A 274 -0.36 -1.28 -50.48
C LEU A 274 0.51 -2.49 -50.82
N SER A 275 0.04 -3.35 -51.73
CA SER A 275 0.80 -4.51 -52.22
C SER A 275 2.15 -4.10 -52.81
N ALA A 276 2.14 -3.07 -53.67
CA ALA A 276 3.37 -2.54 -54.25
C ALA A 276 4.30 -1.91 -53.20
N ALA A 277 3.74 -1.26 -52.18
CA ALA A 277 4.50 -0.61 -51.12
C ALA A 277 5.14 -1.61 -50.14
N LEU A 278 4.50 -2.75 -49.88
CA LEU A 278 5.06 -3.84 -49.07
C LEU A 278 6.36 -4.38 -49.68
N GLY A 279 6.43 -4.50 -51.01
CA GLY A 279 7.65 -4.94 -51.71
C GLY A 279 8.82 -3.93 -51.65
N ARG A 280 8.59 -2.73 -51.12
CA ARG A 280 9.62 -1.68 -50.98
C ARG A 280 10.13 -1.53 -49.54
N LEU A 281 9.61 -2.32 -48.60
CA LEU A 281 10.02 -2.27 -47.19
C LEU A 281 11.39 -2.92 -46.99
N SER A 282 12.04 -2.51 -45.89
CA SER A 282 13.21 -3.21 -45.38
C SER A 282 12.81 -4.63 -44.91
N PRO A 283 13.74 -5.60 -44.87
CA PRO A 283 13.44 -6.94 -44.36
C PRO A 283 12.88 -6.96 -42.93
N GLU A 284 13.34 -6.03 -42.08
CA GLU A 284 12.89 -5.89 -40.70
C GLU A 284 11.46 -5.37 -40.61
N ASP A 285 11.11 -4.35 -41.41
CA ASP A 285 9.77 -3.77 -41.42
C ASP A 285 8.77 -4.67 -42.14
N LEU A 286 9.21 -5.41 -43.16
CA LEU A 286 8.40 -6.45 -43.78
C LEU A 286 8.04 -7.55 -42.79
N SER A 287 8.99 -8.00 -41.96
CA SER A 287 8.72 -8.98 -40.90
C SER A 287 7.71 -8.46 -39.88
N LYS A 288 7.82 -7.19 -39.47
CA LYS A 288 6.83 -6.55 -38.59
C LYS A 288 5.45 -6.47 -39.25
N ALA A 289 5.37 -6.09 -40.53
CA ALA A 289 4.11 -6.04 -41.28
C ALA A 289 3.45 -7.42 -41.38
N LEU A 290 4.20 -8.47 -41.70
CA LEU A 290 3.70 -9.86 -41.75
C LEU A 290 3.24 -10.36 -40.37
N LYS A 291 3.92 -9.94 -39.30
CA LYS A 291 3.47 -10.22 -37.93
C LYS A 291 2.11 -9.57 -37.64
N MET A 292 1.86 -8.35 -38.09
CA MET A 292 0.55 -7.69 -37.95
C MET A 292 -0.56 -8.44 -38.70
N VAL A 293 -0.25 -9.10 -39.81
CA VAL A 293 -1.20 -10.00 -40.50
C VAL A 293 -1.52 -11.22 -39.65
N SER A 294 -0.50 -11.85 -39.06
CA SER A 294 -0.71 -13.02 -38.18
C SER A 294 -1.52 -12.71 -36.92
N GLU A 295 -1.50 -11.48 -36.43
CA GLU A 295 -2.35 -11.04 -35.31
C GLU A 295 -3.84 -11.01 -35.67
N GLY A 296 -4.18 -10.72 -36.94
CA GLY A 296 -5.54 -10.74 -37.45
C GLY A 296 -5.97 -12.09 -38.05
N ASN A 297 -5.00 -12.95 -38.40
CA ASN A 297 -5.20 -14.29 -38.92
C ASN A 297 -4.19 -15.26 -38.28
N PRO A 298 -4.53 -15.92 -37.16
CA PRO A 298 -3.62 -16.79 -36.42
C PRO A 298 -3.04 -17.97 -37.22
N HIS A 299 -3.68 -18.35 -38.34
CA HIS A 299 -3.22 -19.42 -39.21
C HIS A 299 -2.20 -18.96 -40.27
N PHE A 300 -1.91 -17.67 -40.34
CA PHE A 300 -0.96 -17.11 -41.31
C PHE A 300 0.51 -17.40 -40.91
N PRO A 301 1.32 -18.03 -41.77
CA PRO A 301 2.68 -18.46 -41.43
C PRO A 301 3.70 -17.32 -41.55
N ALA A 302 3.59 -16.27 -40.72
CA ALA A 302 4.41 -15.06 -40.81
C ALA A 302 5.93 -15.27 -40.65
N GLY A 303 6.38 -16.42 -40.15
CA GLY A 303 7.80 -16.77 -39.96
C GLY A 303 8.39 -17.68 -41.04
N ALA A 304 7.62 -18.06 -42.06
CA ALA A 304 8.12 -18.91 -43.14
C ALA A 304 9.04 -18.12 -44.09
N PRO A 305 10.03 -18.78 -44.74
CA PRO A 305 10.96 -18.14 -45.66
C PRO A 305 10.29 -17.59 -46.93
N GLU A 306 9.14 -18.15 -47.31
CA GLU A 306 8.30 -17.68 -48.40
C GLU A 306 6.84 -17.70 -47.93
N VAL A 307 6.14 -16.58 -48.11
CA VAL A 307 4.76 -16.39 -47.62
C VAL A 307 3.95 -15.69 -48.69
N GLU A 308 2.83 -16.30 -49.08
CA GLU A 308 1.86 -15.69 -49.97
C GLU A 308 0.84 -14.90 -49.16
N LEU A 309 0.77 -13.59 -49.40
CA LEU A 309 -0.19 -12.70 -48.74
C LEU A 309 -1.26 -12.25 -49.74
N ASP A 310 -2.45 -12.83 -49.61
CA ASP A 310 -3.63 -12.34 -50.33
C ASP A 310 -4.20 -11.11 -49.62
N ILE A 311 -4.07 -9.94 -50.26
CA ILE A 311 -4.53 -8.64 -49.76
C ILE A 311 -6.05 -8.54 -49.76
N ASP A 312 -6.75 -9.26 -50.64
CA ASP A 312 -8.21 -9.17 -50.75
C ASP A 312 -8.94 -10.03 -49.71
N LEU A 313 -8.28 -11.08 -49.19
CA LEU A 313 -8.81 -11.92 -48.12
C LEU A 313 -8.55 -11.40 -46.70
N GLN A 314 -7.79 -10.32 -46.53
CA GLN A 314 -7.53 -9.74 -45.20
C GLN A 314 -8.71 -8.90 -44.70
N SER A 315 -8.89 -8.83 -43.38
CA SER A 315 -9.89 -7.96 -42.77
C SER A 315 -9.57 -6.47 -42.99
N ASP A 316 -10.61 -5.64 -43.07
CA ASP A 316 -10.47 -4.19 -43.29
C ASP A 316 -9.55 -3.53 -42.24
N VAL A 317 -9.60 -4.01 -40.99
CA VAL A 317 -8.74 -3.57 -39.88
C VAL A 317 -7.27 -3.87 -40.13
N THR A 318 -6.97 -5.11 -40.55
CA THR A 318 -5.61 -5.55 -40.86
C THR A 318 -5.06 -4.75 -42.04
N LEU A 319 -5.88 -4.49 -43.06
CA LEU A 319 -5.51 -3.69 -44.22
C LEU A 319 -5.18 -2.24 -43.87
N TRP A 320 -5.99 -1.59 -43.02
CA TRP A 320 -5.69 -0.24 -42.56
C TRP A 320 -4.46 -0.18 -41.67
N ARG A 321 -4.31 -1.12 -40.72
CA ARG A 321 -3.11 -1.24 -39.87
C ARG A 321 -1.85 -1.39 -40.73
N LEU A 322 -1.88 -2.27 -41.73
CA LEU A 322 -0.80 -2.45 -42.70
C LEU A 322 -0.53 -1.17 -43.48
N LYS A 323 -1.56 -0.51 -44.02
CA LYS A 323 -1.42 0.70 -44.81
C LYS A 323 -0.75 1.83 -44.02
N VAL A 324 -1.17 2.08 -42.79
CA VAL A 324 -0.58 3.11 -41.92
C VAL A 324 0.87 2.76 -41.62
N PHE A 325 1.14 1.52 -41.19
CA PHE A 325 2.50 1.06 -40.86
C PHE A 325 3.45 1.17 -42.07
N VAL A 326 3.04 0.69 -43.24
CA VAL A 326 3.86 0.75 -44.48
C VAL A 326 4.15 2.19 -44.88
N GLN A 327 3.16 3.09 -44.77
CA GLN A 327 3.36 4.51 -45.06
C GLN A 327 4.35 5.16 -44.09
N GLU A 328 4.29 4.84 -42.80
CA GLU A 328 5.23 5.37 -41.80
C GLU A 328 6.65 4.83 -42.00
N ALA A 329 6.79 3.52 -42.23
CA ALA A 329 8.08 2.88 -42.49
C ALA A 329 8.75 3.45 -43.73
N LEU A 330 8.02 3.65 -44.83
CA LEU A 330 8.55 4.26 -46.05
C LEU A 330 8.88 5.75 -45.88
N LYS A 331 8.09 6.50 -45.12
CA LYS A 331 8.41 7.90 -44.76
C LYS A 331 9.68 7.99 -43.92
N ALA A 332 9.89 7.07 -42.98
CA ALA A 332 11.10 7.00 -42.17
C ALA A 332 12.33 6.64 -43.02
N ALA A 333 12.22 5.67 -43.93
CA ALA A 333 13.28 5.27 -44.86
C ALA A 333 13.69 6.39 -45.84
N ASN A 334 12.74 7.22 -46.26
CA ASN A 334 13.04 8.38 -47.11
C ASN A 334 13.71 9.53 -46.32
N LYS A 335 13.40 9.69 -45.03
CA LYS A 335 14.06 10.67 -44.15
C LYS A 335 15.51 10.29 -43.80
N SER A 336 15.83 9.00 -43.75
CA SER A 336 17.21 8.52 -43.52
C SER A 336 18.09 8.59 -44.77
N SER A 337 17.51 8.80 -45.96
CA SER A 337 18.22 8.83 -47.25
C SER A 337 18.38 10.24 -47.84
N GLY A 338 17.73 11.26 -47.27
CA GLY A 338 17.80 12.66 -47.74
C GLY A 338 18.53 13.57 -46.75
N GLY A 339 19.74 14.01 -47.09
CA GLY A 339 20.49 15.01 -46.32
C GLY A 339 19.79 16.37 -46.28
N GLY A 340 19.62 16.87 -45.04
CA GLY A 340 19.43 18.25 -44.58
C GLY A 340 18.76 19.30 -45.47
N THR A 341 17.60 19.79 -45.03
CA THR A 341 17.30 21.24 -44.91
C THR A 341 16.18 21.51 -43.89
N ASN A 342 16.33 22.62 -43.17
CA ASN A 342 15.39 23.20 -42.20
C ASN A 342 13.94 23.24 -42.70
N ALA A 343 13.01 22.74 -41.90
CA ALA A 343 11.61 23.16 -41.90
C ALA A 343 11.13 23.22 -40.45
N GLN A 344 11.12 24.44 -39.93
CA GLN A 344 10.45 24.83 -38.70
C GLN A 344 8.97 24.53 -38.88
N ASN A 345 8.40 23.62 -38.09
CA ASN A 345 6.95 23.52 -37.98
C ASN A 345 6.55 23.25 -36.53
N ASN A 346 5.73 24.15 -36.02
CA ASN A 346 5.15 24.15 -34.68
C ASN A 346 4.45 22.83 -34.42
N ASN A 347 4.84 22.14 -33.34
CA ASN A 347 4.15 20.95 -32.86
C ASN A 347 4.01 21.05 -31.34
N ASN A 348 2.97 21.77 -30.90
CA ASN A 348 2.63 21.91 -29.48
C ASN A 348 1.80 20.73 -28.93
N GLY A 349 1.79 19.57 -29.59
CA GLY A 349 1.12 18.33 -29.14
C GLY A 349 2.07 17.18 -28.77
N GLY A 350 3.39 17.42 -28.74
CA GLY A 350 4.41 16.37 -28.71
C GLY A 350 4.83 15.86 -27.32
N GLU A 351 4.51 16.56 -26.23
CA GLU A 351 5.04 16.21 -24.90
C GLU A 351 4.21 15.15 -24.16
N MET A 352 2.87 15.20 -24.23
CA MET A 352 2.03 14.18 -23.59
C MET A 352 2.21 12.79 -24.23
N ASN A 353 2.31 12.73 -25.56
CA ASN A 353 2.45 11.46 -26.28
C ASN A 353 3.83 10.79 -26.11
N LYS A 354 4.91 11.59 -25.96
CA LYS A 354 6.24 11.05 -25.64
C LYS A 354 6.30 10.49 -24.22
N THR A 355 5.61 11.13 -23.28
CA THR A 355 5.54 10.71 -21.88
C THR A 355 4.73 9.42 -21.74
N ALA A 356 3.59 9.32 -22.42
CA ALA A 356 2.77 8.11 -22.44
C ALA A 356 3.45 6.93 -23.17
N ALA A 357 4.17 7.19 -24.28
CA ALA A 357 4.94 6.16 -24.98
C ALA A 357 6.16 5.67 -24.17
N LYS A 358 6.81 6.58 -23.42
CA LYS A 358 7.89 6.23 -22.49
C LYS A 358 7.37 5.40 -21.32
N ARG A 359 6.26 5.83 -20.67
CA ARG A 359 5.59 5.08 -19.60
C ARG A 359 5.09 3.70 -20.06
N ARG A 360 4.49 3.60 -21.25
CA ARG A 360 4.07 2.30 -21.84
C ARG A 360 5.24 1.34 -22.08
N ARG A 361 6.40 1.84 -22.53
CA ARG A 361 7.62 1.02 -22.69
C ARG A 361 8.16 0.56 -21.33
N GLU A 362 8.20 1.45 -20.35
CA GLU A 362 8.68 1.14 -18.99
C GLU A 362 7.78 0.09 -18.30
N ILE A 363 6.45 0.23 -18.41
CA ILE A 363 5.47 -0.75 -17.88
C ILE A 363 5.60 -2.10 -18.60
N THR A 364 5.75 -2.11 -19.92
CA THR A 364 5.90 -3.35 -20.71
C THR A 364 7.18 -4.09 -20.34
N GLU A 365 8.29 -3.38 -20.13
CA GLU A 365 9.55 -3.96 -19.69
C GLU A 365 9.48 -4.45 -18.23
N ALA A 366 8.79 -3.74 -17.35
CA ALA A 366 8.55 -4.19 -15.96
C ALA A 366 7.72 -5.48 -15.89
N ILE A 367 6.65 -5.59 -16.71
CA ILE A 367 5.81 -6.80 -16.80
C ILE A 367 6.61 -7.99 -17.34
N LYS A 368 7.45 -7.80 -18.36
CA LYS A 368 8.35 -8.85 -18.87
C LYS A 368 9.37 -9.29 -17.82
N ALA A 369 10.00 -8.34 -17.13
CA ALA A 369 10.97 -8.64 -16.07
C ALA A 369 10.34 -9.46 -14.92
N ASN A 370 9.08 -9.16 -14.55
CA ASN A 370 8.37 -9.92 -13.52
C ASN A 370 7.96 -11.33 -13.97
N LYS A 371 7.56 -11.52 -15.24
CA LYS A 371 7.32 -12.86 -15.79
C LYS A 371 8.57 -13.73 -15.80
N VAL A 372 9.73 -13.14 -16.12
CA VAL A 372 11.03 -13.84 -16.08
C VAL A 372 11.45 -14.21 -14.66
N LYS A 373 11.21 -13.34 -13.67
CA LYS A 373 11.48 -13.64 -12.25
C LYS A 373 10.58 -14.76 -11.71
N LYS A 374 9.31 -14.81 -12.12
CA LYS A 374 8.36 -15.87 -11.72
C LYS A 374 8.70 -17.22 -12.35
N ALA A 375 9.20 -17.24 -13.58
CA ALA A 375 9.66 -18.45 -14.28
C ALA A 375 11.01 -19.00 -13.78
N LYS A 376 11.82 -18.20 -13.06
CA LYS A 376 13.08 -18.65 -12.42
C LYS A 376 12.90 -19.14 -10.97
N LYS A 377 11.71 -18.93 -10.38
CA LYS A 377 11.37 -19.34 -9.00
C LYS A 377 10.41 -20.54 -8.93
N ALA A 378 9.82 -20.93 -10.05
CA ALA A 378 9.15 -22.22 -10.25
C ALA A 378 10.17 -23.20 -10.82
#